data_AF-A0ABD4AZB1-F1
#
_entry.id   AF-A0ABD4AZB1-F1
#
_cell.length_a   1.000
_cell.length_b   1.000
_cell.length_c   1.000
_cell.angle_alpha   90.00
_cell.angle_beta   90.00
_cell.angle_gamma   90.00
#
_symmetry.space_group_name_H-M   'P 1'
#
loop_
_entity.id
_entity.type
_entity.pdbx_description
1 polymer ?
#
loop_
_entity_poly.entity_id
_entity_poly.type
_entity_poly.pdbx_seq_one_letter_code
_entity_poly.pdbx_strand_id
1 'polypeptide(L)'
;MKPIIQHVACFALLFTAASAHAIDCKKASNRVEHTICADEQLKAADAEMGKTYTAVMQQAGNDSELRAMLVRSQKRWLAARDKRFADPVDFPGAPNAKALRASLLQAIRQRTETLSERGKAAPRLLETALAQRTFLTQFTGGPFAGFETRCDFLPHDGQLSYGCFSERRYQNHDRICTLQDDWASGGYYETRLVGNVVQGRLETVAACGDGAEGGSPCPDPDADEPRKSAAGWNLHPGRPPLTPTALPKLDAEAELGTEDTGWLRACLTDSRYPRAVR
;
A
#
# COMPACT_ATOMS: atom_id res chain seq x y z
N MET A 1 19.21 16.16 73.35
CA MET A 1 19.41 15.13 72.30
C MET A 1 18.67 15.57 71.05
N LYS A 2 19.38 15.95 69.98
CA LYS A 2 18.80 16.17 68.62
C LYS A 2 18.68 14.80 67.93
N PRO A 3 17.66 14.59 67.09
CA PRO A 3 17.96 14.57 65.65
C PRO A 3 16.85 15.21 64.79
N ILE A 4 17.20 16.11 63.87
CA ILE A 4 17.57 15.91 62.44
C ILE A 4 16.33 15.93 61.54
N ILE A 5 16.19 17.10 60.90
CA ILE A 5 15.33 17.39 59.76
C ILE A 5 15.85 16.58 58.57
N GLN A 6 15.02 15.72 57.98
CA GLN A 6 15.32 15.07 56.71
C GLN A 6 14.44 15.67 55.61
N HIS A 7 15.06 16.54 54.82
CA HIS A 7 14.50 17.03 53.57
C HIS A 7 14.40 15.86 52.58
N VAL A 8 13.17 15.47 52.26
CA VAL A 8 12.89 14.58 51.14
C VAL A 8 13.04 15.41 49.86
N ALA A 9 14.23 15.37 49.29
CA ALA A 9 14.48 15.88 47.94
C ALA A 9 13.78 14.95 46.95
N CYS A 10 12.63 15.39 46.43
CA CYS A 10 11.93 14.71 45.36
C CYS A 10 12.70 14.95 44.06
N PHE A 11 13.63 14.06 43.73
CA PHE A 11 14.30 14.05 42.43
C PHE A 11 13.25 13.63 41.39
N ALA A 12 12.68 14.63 40.71
CA ALA A 12 11.88 14.40 39.52
C ALA A 12 12.80 13.79 38.44
N LEU A 13 12.75 12.47 38.30
CA LEU A 13 13.29 11.76 37.15
C LEU A 13 12.58 12.30 35.91
N LEU A 14 13.26 13.18 35.18
CA LEU A 14 12.93 13.51 33.80
C LEU A 14 13.00 12.20 33.01
N PHE A 15 11.84 11.58 32.82
CA PHE A 15 11.66 10.53 31.84
C PHE A 15 12.04 11.11 30.47
N THR A 16 13.23 10.80 29.99
CA THR A 16 13.53 10.91 28.58
C THR A 16 12.63 9.91 27.87
N ALA A 17 11.55 10.40 27.28
CA ALA A 17 10.70 9.64 26.37
C ALA A 17 11.49 9.35 25.08
N ALA A 18 12.52 8.51 25.17
CA ALA A 18 13.25 7.99 24.04
C ALA A 18 12.68 6.61 23.72
N SER A 19 11.59 6.59 22.96
CA SER A 19 11.18 5.53 22.01
C SER A 19 9.97 6.02 21.22
N ALA A 20 10.09 7.17 20.56
CA ALA A 20 9.25 7.50 19.42
C ALA A 20 10.00 7.02 18.17
N HIS A 21 9.35 6.35 17.22
CA HIS A 21 9.96 5.79 16.02
C HIS A 21 10.42 6.88 15.00
N ALA A 22 11.19 7.86 15.46
CA ALA A 22 11.91 8.85 14.68
C ALA A 22 13.32 8.34 14.36
N ILE A 23 13.97 8.92 13.36
CA ILE A 23 15.36 8.64 13.02
C ILE A 23 16.26 8.94 14.23
N ASP A 24 17.05 7.94 14.65
CA ASP A 24 18.14 8.13 15.59
C ASP A 24 19.32 8.75 14.84
N CYS A 25 19.47 10.07 14.94
CA CYS A 25 20.51 10.80 14.21
C CYS A 25 21.95 10.37 14.53
N LYS A 26 22.19 9.67 15.64
CA LYS A 26 23.51 9.10 15.94
C LYS A 26 23.79 7.82 15.14
N LYS A 27 22.74 7.19 14.60
CA LYS A 27 22.77 5.95 13.82
C LYS A 27 22.35 6.18 12.37
N ALA A 28 22.23 7.44 11.93
CA ALA A 28 21.96 7.75 10.54
C ALA A 28 22.97 7.04 9.65
N SER A 29 22.44 6.29 8.68
CA SER A 29 23.15 5.27 7.92
C SER A 29 23.10 5.52 6.41
N ASN A 30 22.17 6.37 5.95
CA ASN A 30 22.00 6.72 4.54
C ASN A 30 21.89 8.24 4.34
N ARG A 31 22.01 8.69 3.08
CA ARG A 31 22.05 10.12 2.74
C ARG A 31 20.77 10.86 3.14
N VAL A 32 19.60 10.22 3.04
CA VAL A 32 18.32 10.83 3.44
C VAL A 32 18.28 11.04 4.94
N GLU A 33 18.68 10.03 5.73
CA GLU A 33 18.75 10.16 7.19
C GLU A 33 19.71 11.27 7.63
N HIS A 34 20.89 11.37 7.01
CA HIS A 34 21.81 12.49 7.27
C HIS A 34 21.19 13.85 6.91
N THR A 35 20.45 13.92 5.80
CA THR A 35 19.76 15.15 5.37
C THR A 35 18.68 15.57 6.36
N ILE A 36 17.88 14.61 6.84
CA ILE A 36 16.85 14.85 7.87
C ILE A 36 17.51 15.32 9.17
N CYS A 37 18.60 14.69 9.59
CA CYS A 37 19.28 15.00 10.84
C CYS A 37 20.05 16.33 10.85
N ALA A 38 20.49 16.80 9.68
CA ALA A 38 21.15 18.10 9.53
C ALA A 38 20.16 19.27 9.45
N ASP A 39 18.85 19.01 9.50
CA ASP A 39 17.79 20.00 9.33
C ASP A 39 16.72 19.88 10.42
N GLU A 40 16.65 20.88 11.29
CA GLU A 40 15.68 20.90 12.40
C GLU A 40 14.22 20.79 11.93
N GLN A 41 13.86 21.32 10.75
CA GLN A 41 12.49 21.23 10.25
C GLN A 41 12.14 19.82 9.77
N LEU A 42 13.05 19.16 9.02
CA LEU A 42 12.88 17.77 8.60
C LEU A 42 12.89 16.83 9.80
N LYS A 43 13.80 17.04 10.75
CA LYS A 43 13.90 16.26 11.99
C LYS A 43 12.63 16.35 12.82
N ALA A 44 12.05 17.54 12.98
CA ALA A 44 10.78 17.72 13.67
C ALA A 44 9.62 17.02 12.94
N ALA A 45 9.58 17.08 11.61
CA ALA A 45 8.56 16.39 10.83
C ALA A 45 8.68 14.85 10.93
N ASP A 46 9.90 14.31 10.89
CA ASP A 46 10.16 12.87 11.06
C ASP A 46 9.77 12.39 12.46
N ALA A 47 10.05 13.20 13.49
CA ALA A 47 9.63 12.90 14.85
C ALA A 47 8.10 12.83 15.01
N GLU A 48 7.37 13.75 14.38
CA GLU A 48 5.90 13.72 14.42
C GLU A 48 5.34 12.54 13.62
N MET A 49 5.93 12.20 12.47
CA MET A 49 5.56 10.99 11.72
C MET A 49 5.75 9.73 12.57
N GLY A 50 6.90 9.60 13.25
CA GLY A 50 7.22 8.46 14.11
C GLY A 50 6.27 8.33 15.31
N LYS A 51 5.90 9.45 15.93
CA LYS A 51 4.88 9.51 16.99
C LYS A 51 3.51 9.07 16.46
N THR A 52 3.11 9.58 15.29
CA THR A 52 1.83 9.24 14.65
C THR A 52 1.75 7.76 14.30
N TYR A 53 2.81 7.21 13.69
CA TYR A 53 2.91 5.77 13.42
C TYR A 53 2.74 4.93 14.70
N THR A 54 3.38 5.35 15.80
CA THR A 54 3.25 4.68 17.11
C THR A 54 1.81 4.69 17.61
N ALA A 55 1.11 5.83 17.48
CA ALA A 55 -0.30 5.94 17.86
C ALA A 55 -1.22 5.03 17.03
N VAL A 56 -1.00 4.93 15.71
CA VAL A 56 -1.77 4.02 14.85
C VAL A 56 -1.48 2.56 15.18
N MET A 57 -0.22 2.22 15.47
CA MET A 57 0.18 0.89 15.93
C MET A 57 -0.45 0.50 17.28
N GLN A 58 -0.68 1.46 18.17
CA GLN A 58 -1.43 1.24 19.42
C GLN A 58 -2.91 0.97 19.16
N GLN A 59 -3.52 1.69 18.21
CA GLN A 59 -4.91 1.49 17.82
C GLN A 59 -5.16 0.16 17.12
N ALA A 60 -4.17 -0.40 16.43
CA ALA A 60 -4.21 -1.78 15.94
C ALA A 60 -4.26 -2.83 17.07
N GLY A 61 -4.00 -2.43 18.33
CA GLY A 61 -4.05 -3.31 19.49
C GLY A 61 -3.12 -4.51 19.38
N ASN A 62 -3.65 -5.69 19.70
CA ASN A 62 -2.96 -6.98 19.62
C ASN A 62 -3.22 -7.73 18.30
N ASP A 63 -3.88 -7.11 17.33
CA ASP A 63 -4.15 -7.73 16.04
C ASP A 63 -2.85 -7.85 15.23
N SER A 64 -2.28 -9.05 15.19
CA SER A 64 -0.97 -9.30 14.57
C SER A 64 -0.97 -9.02 13.07
N GLU A 65 -2.10 -9.19 12.39
CA GLU A 65 -2.20 -9.00 10.94
C GLU A 65 -2.31 -7.51 10.58
N LEU A 66 -3.10 -6.73 11.32
CA LEU A 66 -3.16 -5.27 11.18
C LEU A 66 -1.81 -4.64 11.49
N ARG A 67 -1.16 -5.07 12.58
CA ARG A 67 0.19 -4.60 12.95
C ARG A 67 1.21 -4.94 11.87
N ALA A 68 1.18 -6.17 11.33
CA ALA A 68 2.08 -6.58 10.26
C ALA A 68 1.83 -5.77 8.97
N MET A 69 0.56 -5.44 8.67
CA MET A 69 0.20 -4.56 7.55
C MET A 69 0.79 -3.15 7.72
N LEU A 70 0.62 -2.52 8.89
CA LEU A 70 1.20 -1.21 9.17
C LEU A 70 2.73 -1.20 9.04
N VAL A 71 3.40 -2.24 9.56
CA VAL A 71 4.85 -2.40 9.42
C VAL A 71 5.26 -2.50 7.95
N ARG A 72 4.55 -3.28 7.13
CA ARG A 72 4.83 -3.39 5.68
C ARG A 72 4.62 -2.06 4.98
N SER A 73 3.50 -1.40 5.23
CA SER A 73 3.18 -0.08 4.67
C SER A 73 4.27 0.95 4.99
N GLN A 74 4.67 1.07 6.27
CA GLN A 74 5.72 2.01 6.67
C GLN A 74 7.09 1.67 6.08
N LYS A 75 7.45 0.37 6.01
CA LYS A 75 8.71 -0.06 5.37
C LYS A 75 8.74 0.26 3.87
N ARG A 76 7.64 0.05 3.14
CA ARG A 76 7.54 0.41 1.72
C ARG A 76 7.69 1.91 1.52
N TRP A 77 7.04 2.72 2.35
CA TRP A 77 7.16 4.17 2.29
C TRP A 77 8.61 4.64 2.53
N LEU A 78 9.26 4.12 3.56
CA LEU A 78 10.67 4.44 3.87
C LEU A 78 11.61 4.01 2.73
N ALA A 79 11.41 2.82 2.16
CA ALA A 79 12.21 2.35 1.03
C ALA A 79 12.02 3.22 -0.23
N ALA A 80 10.78 3.63 -0.54
CA ALA A 80 10.49 4.53 -1.65
C ALA A 80 11.10 5.93 -1.43
N ARG A 81 10.99 6.47 -0.21
CA ARG A 81 11.62 7.73 0.19
C ARG A 81 13.12 7.64 -0.01
N ASP A 82 13.76 6.63 0.58
CA ASP A 82 15.22 6.51 0.54
C ASP A 82 15.70 6.32 -0.90
N LYS A 83 15.01 5.51 -1.71
CA LYS A 83 15.32 5.36 -3.14
C LYS A 83 15.29 6.68 -3.90
N ARG A 84 14.29 7.54 -3.67
CA ARG A 84 14.05 8.74 -4.48
C ARG A 84 14.76 9.98 -3.98
N PHE A 85 15.08 10.03 -2.70
CA PHE A 85 15.73 11.18 -2.07
C PHE A 85 17.21 10.93 -1.70
N ALA A 86 17.73 9.69 -1.73
CA ALA A 86 19.14 9.42 -1.42
C ALA A 86 20.10 9.84 -2.54
N ASP A 87 19.68 9.71 -3.79
CA ASP A 87 20.43 10.19 -4.95
C ASP A 87 19.43 10.68 -5.99
N PRO A 88 19.16 11.99 -6.07
CA PRO A 88 18.18 12.51 -7.01
C PRO A 88 18.61 12.15 -8.43
N VAL A 89 17.91 11.21 -9.03
CA VAL A 89 18.15 10.77 -10.40
C VAL A 89 17.78 11.91 -11.34
N ASP A 90 18.63 12.18 -12.32
CA ASP A 90 18.41 13.23 -13.32
C ASP A 90 17.36 12.72 -14.34
N PHE A 91 16.08 12.84 -14.01
CA PHE A 91 14.97 12.65 -14.96
C PHE A 91 14.43 14.02 -15.40
N PRO A 92 13.86 14.14 -16.61
CA PRO A 92 13.26 15.39 -17.07
C PRO A 92 12.24 15.92 -16.05
N GLY A 93 12.47 17.13 -15.52
CA GLY A 93 11.64 17.73 -14.47
C GLY A 93 12.05 17.40 -13.04
N ALA A 94 13.22 16.79 -12.82
CA ALA A 94 13.74 16.53 -11.48
C ALA A 94 13.91 17.83 -10.67
N PRO A 95 13.54 17.83 -9.37
CA PRO A 95 13.66 19.02 -8.54
C PRO A 95 15.15 19.34 -8.27
N ASN A 96 15.51 20.62 -8.34
CA ASN A 96 16.83 21.09 -7.86
C ASN A 96 17.00 20.80 -6.35
N ALA A 97 18.22 20.92 -5.80
CA ALA A 97 18.49 20.57 -4.41
C ALA A 97 17.55 21.24 -3.38
N LYS A 98 17.19 22.52 -3.58
CA LYS A 98 16.24 23.23 -2.71
C LYS A 98 14.83 22.66 -2.83
N ALA A 99 14.37 22.42 -4.05
CA ALA A 99 13.08 21.80 -4.32
C ALA A 99 13.03 20.36 -3.79
N LEU A 100 14.12 19.59 -3.89
CA LEU A 100 14.20 18.22 -3.37
C LEU A 100 14.05 18.17 -1.85
N ARG A 101 14.71 19.10 -1.13
CA ARG A 101 14.53 19.27 0.32
C ARG A 101 13.09 19.60 0.68
N ALA A 102 12.46 20.53 -0.05
CA ALA A 102 11.06 20.89 0.17
C ALA A 102 10.11 19.70 -0.10
N SER A 103 10.36 18.95 -1.17
CA SER A 103 9.62 17.73 -1.51
C SER A 103 9.79 16.64 -0.46
N LEU A 104 10.98 16.47 0.12
CA LEU A 104 11.20 15.51 1.21
C LEU A 104 10.37 15.89 2.45
N LEU A 105 10.36 17.17 2.81
CA LEU A 105 9.55 17.66 3.92
C LEU A 105 8.05 17.43 3.66
N GLN A 106 7.59 17.74 2.45
CA GLN A 106 6.21 17.50 2.03
C GLN A 106 5.86 16.01 2.11
N ALA A 107 6.73 15.13 1.63
CA ALA A 107 6.53 13.68 1.70
C ALA A 107 6.36 13.18 3.15
N ILE A 108 7.21 13.64 4.08
CA ILE A 108 7.11 13.25 5.51
C ILE A 108 5.79 13.73 6.11
N ARG A 109 5.37 14.96 5.78
CA ARG A 109 4.10 15.54 6.26
C ARG A 109 2.90 14.78 5.71
N GLN A 110 2.86 14.54 4.40
CA GLN A 110 1.81 13.75 3.76
C GLN A 110 1.71 12.35 4.35
N ARG A 111 2.84 11.70 4.63
CA ARG A 111 2.82 10.40 5.31
C ARG A 111 2.22 10.48 6.71
N THR A 112 2.52 11.55 7.45
CA THR A 112 1.93 11.82 8.76
C THR A 112 0.42 12.01 8.66
N GLU A 113 -0.04 12.73 7.63
CA GLU A 113 -1.47 12.89 7.31
C GLU A 113 -2.12 11.55 6.99
N THR A 114 -1.56 10.73 6.08
CA THR A 114 -2.09 9.39 5.76
C THR A 114 -2.18 8.49 6.99
N LEU A 115 -1.17 8.50 7.86
CA LEU A 115 -1.18 7.70 9.09
C LEU A 115 -2.26 8.19 10.07
N SER A 116 -2.47 9.50 10.18
CA SER A 116 -3.43 10.10 11.10
C SER A 116 -4.83 10.31 10.50
N GLU A 117 -5.02 9.99 9.22
CA GLU A 117 -6.27 10.21 8.52
C GLU A 117 -7.41 9.52 9.24
N ARG A 118 -8.45 10.30 9.58
CA ARG A 118 -9.58 9.80 10.36
C ARG A 118 -10.54 9.06 9.46
N GLY A 119 -10.77 7.80 9.79
CA GLY A 119 -11.96 7.09 9.35
C GLY A 119 -13.16 7.38 10.26
N LYS A 120 -14.19 6.55 10.16
CA LYS A 120 -15.42 6.68 10.95
C LYS A 120 -15.23 6.35 12.44
N ALA A 121 -14.47 5.32 12.74
CA ALA A 121 -14.24 4.73 14.06
C ALA A 121 -12.74 4.47 14.35
N ALA A 122 -11.91 4.35 13.32
CA ALA A 122 -10.47 4.14 13.44
C ALA A 122 -9.72 4.93 12.34
N PRO A 123 -8.38 5.04 12.40
CA PRO A 123 -7.58 5.57 11.31
C PRO A 123 -7.92 4.87 10.00
N ARG A 124 -7.97 5.64 8.90
CA ARG A 124 -8.44 5.19 7.59
C ARG A 124 -7.75 3.90 7.13
N LEU A 125 -6.43 3.79 7.32
CA LEU A 125 -5.68 2.57 6.99
C LEU A 125 -6.19 1.32 7.73
N LEU A 126 -6.55 1.44 9.01
CA LEU A 126 -7.10 0.32 9.78
C LEU A 126 -8.50 -0.03 9.31
N GLU A 127 -9.33 0.96 8.99
CA GLU A 127 -10.67 0.71 8.45
C GLU A 127 -10.64 0.03 7.09
N THR A 128 -9.79 0.49 6.17
CA THR A 128 -9.59 -0.13 4.86
C THR A 128 -9.18 -1.60 5.02
N ALA A 129 -8.23 -1.89 5.92
CA ALA A 129 -7.82 -3.27 6.19
C ALA A 129 -8.93 -4.12 6.82
N LEU A 130 -9.73 -3.57 7.73
CA LEU A 130 -10.89 -4.28 8.31
C LEU A 130 -11.99 -4.53 7.26
N ALA A 131 -12.20 -3.60 6.34
CA ALA A 131 -13.13 -3.78 5.22
C ALA A 131 -12.64 -4.88 4.27
N GLN A 132 -11.34 -4.90 3.93
CA GLN A 132 -10.72 -6.00 3.17
C GLN A 132 -10.92 -7.34 3.89
N ARG A 133 -10.61 -7.41 5.19
CA ARG A 133 -10.80 -8.64 5.98
C ARG A 133 -12.24 -9.13 5.91
N THR A 134 -13.21 -8.23 6.10
CA THR A 134 -14.65 -8.54 6.04
C THR A 134 -15.08 -9.00 4.65
N PHE A 135 -14.54 -8.40 3.59
CA PHE A 135 -14.80 -8.84 2.23
C PHE A 135 -14.28 -10.26 1.99
N LEU A 136 -13.06 -10.55 2.47
CA LEU A 136 -12.39 -11.83 2.30
C LEU A 136 -13.10 -13.00 3.01
N THR A 137 -13.88 -12.76 4.07
CA THR A 137 -14.62 -13.84 4.76
C THR A 137 -15.71 -14.49 3.91
N GLN A 138 -16.06 -13.90 2.76
CA GLN A 138 -17.04 -14.46 1.82
C GLN A 138 -16.48 -15.61 0.97
N PHE A 139 -15.16 -15.83 0.99
CA PHE A 139 -14.49 -16.79 0.14
C PHE A 139 -13.63 -17.75 0.95
N THR A 140 -13.27 -18.90 0.36
CA THR A 140 -12.41 -19.88 1.06
C THR A 140 -11.02 -19.34 1.38
N GLY A 141 -10.55 -18.33 0.64
CA GLY A 141 -9.15 -17.94 0.64
C GLY A 141 -8.27 -19.09 0.13
N GLY A 142 -7.00 -19.07 0.51
CA GLY A 142 -6.03 -20.11 0.14
C GLY A 142 -4.63 -19.54 -0.12
N PRO A 143 -3.70 -20.39 -0.61
CA PRO A 143 -2.30 -20.04 -0.74
C PRO A 143 -2.00 -19.07 -1.90
N PHE A 144 -2.95 -18.86 -2.82
CA PHE A 144 -2.83 -17.87 -3.90
C PHE A 144 -3.45 -16.52 -3.54
N ALA A 145 -4.32 -16.46 -2.53
CA ALA A 145 -4.94 -15.21 -2.10
C ALA A 145 -3.94 -14.29 -1.38
N GLY A 146 -4.02 -13.00 -1.65
CA GLY A 146 -3.26 -11.97 -0.95
C GLY A 146 -2.84 -10.82 -1.85
N PHE A 147 -2.01 -9.96 -1.30
CA PHE A 147 -1.64 -8.67 -1.87
C PHE A 147 -0.14 -8.62 -2.13
N GLU A 148 0.23 -8.34 -3.38
CA GLU A 148 1.58 -7.92 -3.73
C GLU A 148 1.53 -6.43 -4.10
N THR A 149 2.05 -5.57 -3.22
CA THR A 149 1.98 -4.11 -3.40
C THR A 149 3.37 -3.52 -3.49
N ARG A 150 3.57 -2.68 -4.50
CA ARG A 150 4.79 -1.90 -4.74
C ARG A 150 4.43 -0.43 -4.71
N CYS A 151 5.28 0.39 -4.13
CA CYS A 151 5.04 1.81 -4.04
C CYS A 151 6.31 2.58 -4.40
N ASP A 152 6.14 3.78 -4.94
CA ASP A 152 7.24 4.66 -5.28
C ASP A 152 6.80 6.13 -5.15
N PHE A 153 7.76 7.05 -5.17
CA PHE A 153 7.45 8.46 -5.44
C PHE A 153 7.52 8.71 -6.94
N LEU A 154 6.40 9.15 -7.51
CA LEU A 154 6.21 9.37 -8.92
C LEU A 154 6.23 10.87 -9.24
N PRO A 155 6.79 11.28 -10.38
CA PRO A 155 6.73 12.66 -10.80
C PRO A 155 5.30 13.04 -11.20
N HIS A 156 4.82 14.15 -10.65
CA HIS A 156 3.54 14.76 -11.01
C HIS A 156 3.67 16.28 -10.90
N ASP A 157 3.52 17.01 -12.02
CA ASP A 157 3.57 18.48 -12.09
C ASP A 157 4.76 19.13 -11.37
N GLY A 158 5.95 18.56 -11.56
CA GLY A 158 7.19 19.05 -10.93
C GLY A 158 7.32 18.74 -9.43
N GLN A 159 6.40 17.93 -8.88
CA GLN A 159 6.46 17.39 -7.52
C GLN A 159 6.60 15.86 -7.55
N LEU A 160 6.85 15.29 -6.38
CA LEU A 160 6.89 13.85 -6.16
C LEU A 160 5.69 13.46 -5.29
N SER A 161 4.85 12.55 -5.78
CA SER A 161 3.72 12.00 -5.03
C SER A 161 3.94 10.52 -4.72
N TYR A 162 3.59 10.10 -3.51
CA TYR A 162 3.64 8.69 -3.13
C TYR A 162 2.47 7.95 -3.76
N GLY A 163 2.75 6.93 -4.57
CA GLY A 163 1.74 6.09 -5.22
C GLY A 163 2.06 4.62 -5.02
N CYS A 164 1.01 3.81 -4.92
CA CYS A 164 1.11 2.36 -4.79
C CYS A 164 0.35 1.66 -5.92
N PHE A 165 0.91 0.54 -6.35
CA PHE A 165 0.44 -0.34 -7.41
C PHE A 165 0.40 -1.76 -6.85
N SER A 166 -0.56 -2.56 -7.26
CA SER A 166 -0.78 -3.83 -6.61
C SER A 166 -1.29 -4.92 -7.54
N GLU A 167 -0.86 -6.15 -7.28
CA GLU A 167 -1.54 -7.35 -7.75
C GLU A 167 -2.30 -7.96 -6.55
N ARG A 168 -3.62 -7.89 -6.61
CA ARG A 168 -4.56 -8.27 -5.55
C ARG A 168 -5.26 -9.56 -5.96
N ARG A 169 -4.88 -10.69 -5.35
CA ARG A 169 -5.43 -12.02 -5.69
C ARG A 169 -6.46 -12.45 -4.65
N TYR A 170 -7.64 -12.82 -5.13
CA TYR A 170 -8.74 -13.35 -4.34
C TYR A 170 -8.98 -14.79 -4.72
N GLN A 171 -9.25 -15.67 -3.75
CA GLN A 171 -9.39 -17.10 -3.98
C GLN A 171 -10.68 -17.63 -3.39
N ASN A 172 -11.41 -18.39 -4.20
CA ASN A 172 -12.56 -19.18 -3.78
C ASN A 172 -12.49 -20.58 -4.40
N HIS A 173 -12.22 -21.59 -3.57
CA HIS A 173 -11.81 -22.93 -4.00
C HIS A 173 -10.63 -22.86 -5.00
N ASP A 174 -10.81 -23.44 -6.18
CA ASP A 174 -9.82 -23.40 -7.24
C ASP A 174 -9.89 -22.12 -8.07
N ARG A 175 -10.92 -21.28 -7.92
CA ARG A 175 -11.07 -20.04 -8.68
C ARG A 175 -10.22 -18.92 -8.08
N ILE A 176 -9.40 -18.29 -8.91
CA ILE A 176 -8.64 -17.07 -8.58
C ILE A 176 -9.11 -15.92 -9.45
N CYS A 177 -9.36 -14.78 -8.83
CA CYS A 177 -9.66 -13.52 -9.50
C CYS A 177 -8.67 -12.48 -9.03
N THR A 178 -8.01 -11.82 -9.98
CA THR A 178 -6.93 -10.89 -9.70
C THR A 178 -7.28 -9.51 -10.22
N LEU A 179 -7.07 -8.50 -9.40
CA LEU A 179 -7.05 -7.11 -9.82
C LEU A 179 -5.61 -6.62 -9.81
N GLN A 180 -5.14 -6.11 -10.93
CA GLN A 180 -3.78 -5.62 -11.08
C GLN A 180 -3.80 -4.16 -11.50
N ASP A 181 -3.08 -3.35 -10.77
CA ASP A 181 -2.80 -1.97 -11.09
C ASP A 181 -1.32 -1.81 -11.39
N ASP A 182 -1.00 -1.09 -12.45
CA ASP A 182 0.38 -0.77 -12.80
C ASP A 182 0.51 0.67 -13.26
N TRP A 183 1.73 1.19 -13.19
CA TRP A 183 2.09 2.48 -13.77
C TRP A 183 3.29 2.33 -14.68
N ALA A 184 3.08 2.68 -15.93
CA ALA A 184 4.11 2.64 -16.96
C ALA A 184 3.90 3.81 -17.92
N SER A 185 4.98 4.32 -18.51
CA SER A 185 4.90 5.33 -19.58
C SER A 185 4.05 6.58 -19.24
N GLY A 186 3.92 6.94 -17.96
CA GLY A 186 3.11 8.06 -17.48
C GLY A 186 1.61 7.78 -17.34
N GLY A 187 1.15 6.55 -17.60
CA GLY A 187 -0.25 6.13 -17.46
C GLY A 187 -0.46 5.15 -16.32
N TYR A 188 -1.68 5.16 -15.77
CA TYR A 188 -2.19 4.13 -14.87
C TYR A 188 -2.95 3.08 -15.68
N TYR A 189 -2.70 1.80 -15.42
CA TYR A 189 -3.34 0.69 -16.10
C TYR A 189 -3.99 -0.24 -15.07
N GLU A 190 -5.25 -0.58 -15.31
CA GLU A 190 -5.95 -1.65 -14.58
C GLU A 190 -6.07 -2.88 -15.47
N THR A 191 -5.82 -4.06 -14.92
CA THR A 191 -6.02 -5.35 -15.57
C THR A 191 -6.74 -6.30 -14.61
N ARG A 192 -7.80 -6.94 -15.09
CA ARG A 192 -8.51 -7.99 -14.35
C ARG A 192 -8.13 -9.34 -14.95
N LEU A 193 -7.75 -10.29 -14.10
CA LEU A 193 -7.39 -11.64 -14.51
C LEU A 193 -8.33 -12.65 -13.85
N VAL A 194 -8.65 -13.69 -14.60
CA VAL A 194 -9.39 -14.86 -14.13
C VAL A 194 -8.49 -16.07 -14.31
N GLY A 195 -8.36 -16.89 -13.27
CA GLY A 195 -7.57 -18.11 -13.32
C GLY A 195 -8.16 -19.22 -12.46
N ASN A 196 -7.63 -20.42 -12.65
CA ASN A 196 -7.99 -21.57 -11.82
C ASN A 196 -6.72 -22.28 -11.32
N VAL A 197 -6.82 -22.89 -10.14
CA VAL A 197 -5.79 -23.78 -9.63
C VAL A 197 -5.92 -25.12 -10.33
N VAL A 198 -4.93 -25.46 -11.13
CA VAL A 198 -4.82 -26.75 -11.84
C VAL A 198 -3.52 -27.40 -11.41
N GLN A 199 -3.61 -28.60 -10.82
CA GLN A 199 -2.44 -29.35 -10.34
C GLN A 199 -1.52 -28.53 -9.42
N GLY A 200 -2.11 -27.71 -8.54
CA GLY A 200 -1.38 -26.88 -7.58
C GLY A 200 -0.72 -25.63 -8.18
N ARG A 201 -1.02 -25.29 -9.43
CA ARG A 201 -0.54 -24.07 -10.12
C ARG A 201 -1.72 -23.20 -10.51
N LEU A 202 -1.54 -21.88 -10.42
CA LEU A 202 -2.51 -20.93 -10.94
C LEU A 202 -2.32 -20.80 -12.46
N GLU A 203 -3.32 -21.27 -13.20
CA GLU A 203 -3.47 -21.13 -14.64
C GLU A 203 -4.38 -19.94 -14.94
N THR A 204 -3.87 -18.90 -15.61
CA THR A 204 -4.68 -17.76 -16.03
C THR A 204 -5.45 -18.11 -17.30
N VAL A 205 -6.78 -18.01 -17.25
CA VAL A 205 -7.68 -18.40 -18.34
C VAL A 205 -8.34 -17.22 -19.05
N ALA A 206 -8.33 -16.03 -18.44
CA ALA A 206 -8.80 -14.82 -19.10
C ALA A 206 -8.19 -13.55 -18.51
N ALA A 207 -8.13 -12.50 -19.31
CA ALA A 207 -7.76 -11.15 -18.90
C ALA A 207 -8.62 -10.09 -19.59
N CYS A 208 -8.78 -8.94 -18.98
CA CYS A 208 -9.27 -7.71 -19.63
C CYS A 208 -8.57 -6.51 -18.99
N GLY A 209 -8.65 -5.35 -19.64
CA GLY A 209 -8.08 -4.09 -19.18
C GLY A 209 -7.02 -3.55 -20.13
N ASP A 210 -6.48 -2.40 -19.76
CA ASP A 210 -5.59 -1.60 -20.59
C ASP A 210 -4.13 -2.07 -20.52
N GLY A 211 -3.84 -3.06 -19.68
CA GLY A 211 -2.54 -3.71 -19.60
C GLY A 211 -2.28 -4.70 -20.75
N ALA A 212 -1.03 -5.17 -20.83
CA ALA A 212 -0.54 -6.02 -21.91
C ALA A 212 -1.32 -7.34 -22.06
N GLU A 213 -1.81 -7.92 -20.95
CA GLU A 213 -2.59 -9.15 -20.95
C GLU A 213 -4.05 -8.93 -21.37
N GLY A 214 -4.62 -7.78 -21.04
CA GLY A 214 -6.04 -7.49 -21.25
C GLY A 214 -6.38 -7.22 -22.71
N GLY A 215 -5.64 -6.30 -23.34
CA GLY A 215 -5.78 -5.95 -24.76
C GLY A 215 -7.11 -5.29 -25.17
N SER A 216 -8.06 -5.14 -24.25
CA SER A 216 -9.37 -4.51 -24.46
C SER A 216 -9.95 -4.07 -23.11
N PRO A 217 -10.72 -2.97 -23.05
CA PRO A 217 -11.39 -2.56 -21.82
C PRO A 217 -12.18 -3.69 -21.17
N CYS A 218 -12.19 -3.72 -19.83
CA CYS A 218 -13.00 -4.69 -19.11
C CYS A 218 -14.50 -4.42 -19.32
N PRO A 219 -15.32 -5.49 -19.48
CA PRO A 219 -16.77 -5.33 -19.57
C PRO A 219 -17.34 -4.63 -18.34
N ASP A 220 -18.03 -3.53 -18.60
CA ASP A 220 -18.68 -2.69 -17.61
C ASP A 220 -20.13 -2.41 -18.07
N PRO A 221 -21.15 -2.88 -17.32
CA PRO A 221 -22.55 -2.69 -17.69
C PRO A 221 -22.99 -1.22 -17.68
N ASP A 222 -22.27 -0.36 -16.97
CA ASP A 222 -22.62 1.05 -16.80
C ASP A 222 -21.86 1.98 -17.77
N ALA A 223 -20.93 1.43 -18.56
CA ALA A 223 -20.19 2.17 -19.58
C ALA A 223 -21.08 2.66 -20.73
N ASP A 224 -20.61 3.65 -21.47
CA ASP A 224 -21.24 4.15 -22.70
C ASP A 224 -21.10 3.15 -23.86
N GLU A 225 -21.97 3.26 -24.87
CA GLU A 225 -22.04 2.31 -25.99
C GLU A 225 -20.71 2.09 -26.73
N PRO A 226 -19.90 3.13 -27.02
CA PRO A 226 -18.58 2.94 -27.63
C PRO A 226 -17.66 2.06 -26.78
N ARG A 227 -17.61 2.30 -25.46
CA ARG A 227 -16.76 1.54 -24.54
C ARG A 227 -17.28 0.12 -24.34
N LYS A 228 -18.60 -0.07 -24.25
CA LYS A 228 -19.22 -1.41 -24.21
C LYS A 228 -18.89 -2.24 -25.45
N SER A 229 -18.95 -1.63 -26.63
CA SER A 229 -18.67 -2.30 -27.90
C SER A 229 -17.19 -2.68 -28.08
N ALA A 230 -16.28 -1.94 -27.45
CA ALA A 230 -14.86 -2.23 -27.45
C ALA A 230 -14.42 -3.15 -26.29
N ALA A 231 -15.29 -3.40 -25.31
CA ALA A 231 -14.95 -4.19 -24.13
C ALA A 231 -14.96 -5.69 -24.42
N GLY A 232 -14.05 -6.43 -23.79
CA GLY A 232 -13.92 -7.85 -24.04
C GLY A 232 -12.93 -8.55 -23.12
N TRP A 233 -12.98 -9.88 -23.14
CA TRP A 233 -12.02 -10.73 -22.47
C TRP A 233 -11.06 -11.35 -23.48
N ASN A 234 -9.77 -11.16 -23.25
CA ASN A 234 -8.74 -11.99 -23.85
C ASN A 234 -8.71 -13.35 -23.15
N LEU A 235 -9.13 -14.41 -23.85
CA LEU A 235 -9.16 -15.78 -23.33
C LEU A 235 -7.81 -16.52 -23.42
N HIS A 236 -6.79 -15.87 -23.97
CA HIS A 236 -5.43 -16.40 -24.08
C HIS A 236 -4.40 -15.33 -23.68
N PRO A 237 -4.39 -14.90 -22.41
CA PRO A 237 -3.54 -13.80 -21.95
C PRO A 237 -2.04 -14.12 -21.94
N GLY A 238 -1.65 -15.37 -22.20
CA GLY A 238 -0.24 -15.75 -22.33
C GLY A 238 0.58 -15.68 -21.03
N ARG A 239 -0.07 -15.60 -19.86
CA ARG A 239 0.66 -15.62 -18.58
C ARG A 239 1.20 -17.02 -18.27
N PRO A 240 2.46 -17.13 -17.82
CA PRO A 240 3.00 -18.39 -17.35
C PRO A 240 2.29 -18.84 -16.07
N PRO A 241 2.09 -20.15 -15.85
CA PRO A 241 1.41 -20.61 -14.65
C PRO A 241 2.24 -20.38 -13.40
N LEU A 242 1.60 -19.90 -12.33
CA LEU A 242 2.27 -19.48 -11.09
C LEU A 242 2.18 -20.56 -10.01
N THR A 243 3.22 -20.64 -9.18
CA THR A 243 3.18 -21.42 -7.93
C THR A 243 2.80 -20.51 -6.76
N PRO A 244 2.16 -21.04 -5.71
CA PRO A 244 1.74 -20.22 -4.59
C PRO A 244 2.96 -19.68 -3.84
N THR A 245 2.88 -18.43 -3.41
CA THR A 245 3.85 -17.76 -2.54
C THR A 245 3.11 -17.18 -1.34
N ALA A 246 3.77 -17.11 -0.18
CA ALA A 246 3.18 -16.50 1.00
C ALA A 246 2.94 -14.99 0.76
N LEU A 247 1.67 -14.61 0.62
CA LEU A 247 1.26 -13.23 0.43
C LEU A 247 0.59 -12.66 1.70
N PRO A 248 0.82 -11.38 2.01
CA PRO A 248 -0.02 -10.61 2.92
C PRO A 248 -1.51 -10.78 2.61
N LYS A 249 -2.33 -10.96 3.64
CA LYS A 249 -3.79 -11.04 3.46
C LYS A 249 -4.50 -9.69 3.57
N LEU A 250 -3.83 -8.68 4.11
CA LEU A 250 -4.33 -7.30 4.21
C LEU A 250 -3.26 -6.32 3.74
N ASP A 251 -3.71 -5.30 3.00
CA ASP A 251 -2.87 -4.20 2.56
C ASP A 251 -3.70 -2.93 2.30
N ALA A 252 -3.68 -2.01 3.26
CA ALA A 252 -4.50 -0.79 3.18
C ALA A 252 -4.04 0.22 2.11
N GLU A 253 -2.85 0.04 1.53
CA GLU A 253 -2.37 0.85 0.40
C GLU A 253 -2.98 0.39 -0.93
N ALA A 254 -3.63 -0.78 -0.96
CA ALA A 254 -4.30 -1.36 -2.12
C ALA A 254 -5.83 -1.35 -1.87
N GLU A 255 -6.43 -0.16 -1.86
CA GLU A 255 -7.85 -0.01 -1.54
C GLU A 255 -8.75 -0.86 -2.46
N LEU A 256 -9.87 -1.33 -1.91
CA LEU A 256 -10.91 -2.03 -2.66
C LEU A 256 -12.06 -1.07 -2.93
N GLY A 257 -12.24 -0.69 -4.20
CA GLY A 257 -13.36 0.15 -4.62
C GLY A 257 -14.69 -0.61 -4.59
N THR A 258 -15.81 0.12 -4.59
CA THR A 258 -17.15 -0.51 -4.67
C THR A 258 -17.34 -1.28 -5.97
N GLU A 259 -16.87 -0.73 -7.08
CA GLU A 259 -16.89 -1.36 -8.40
C GLU A 259 -16.06 -2.66 -8.43
N ASP A 260 -14.93 -2.68 -7.73
CA ASP A 260 -14.08 -3.87 -7.58
C ASP A 260 -14.85 -5.03 -6.94
N THR A 261 -15.60 -4.75 -5.87
CA THR A 261 -16.29 -5.82 -5.14
C THR A 261 -17.39 -6.49 -5.95
N GLY A 262 -18.03 -5.76 -6.88
CA GLY A 262 -19.09 -6.29 -7.73
C GLY A 262 -18.58 -7.38 -8.67
N TRP A 263 -17.55 -7.05 -9.46
CA TRP A 263 -16.97 -8.00 -10.41
C TRP A 263 -16.25 -9.15 -9.70
N LEU A 264 -15.54 -8.89 -8.59
CA LEU A 264 -14.85 -9.93 -7.82
C LEU A 264 -15.81 -11.00 -7.34
N ARG A 265 -16.98 -10.62 -6.79
CA ARG A 265 -18.01 -11.59 -6.39
C ARG A 265 -18.47 -12.44 -7.56
N ALA A 266 -18.78 -11.82 -8.70
CA ALA A 266 -19.21 -12.55 -9.90
C ALA A 266 -18.13 -13.52 -10.39
N CYS A 267 -16.89 -13.06 -10.47
CA CYS A 267 -15.75 -13.86 -10.90
C CYS A 267 -15.46 -15.06 -9.99
N LEU A 268 -15.55 -14.87 -8.68
CA LEU A 268 -15.22 -15.88 -7.67
C LEU A 268 -16.32 -16.93 -7.47
N THR A 269 -17.55 -16.67 -7.92
CA THR A 269 -18.72 -17.52 -7.61
C THR A 269 -19.49 -18.04 -8.82
N ASP A 270 -19.52 -17.35 -9.96
CA ASP A 270 -20.14 -17.87 -11.19
C ASP A 270 -19.12 -18.72 -11.97
N SER A 271 -19.34 -20.03 -12.00
CA SER A 271 -18.48 -20.98 -12.72
C SER A 271 -18.38 -20.68 -14.23
N ARG A 272 -19.34 -19.94 -14.78
CA ARG A 272 -19.37 -19.51 -16.19
C ARG A 272 -18.69 -18.16 -16.43
N TYR A 273 -18.10 -17.54 -15.41
CA TYR A 273 -17.36 -16.30 -15.56
C TYR A 273 -15.95 -16.55 -16.10
N PRO A 274 -15.41 -15.71 -16.99
CA PRO A 274 -16.13 -14.65 -17.69
C PRO A 274 -17.06 -15.24 -18.75
N ARG A 275 -18.24 -14.61 -18.93
CA ARG A 275 -19.15 -15.05 -20.00
C ARG A 275 -18.54 -14.64 -21.34
N ALA A 276 -18.53 -15.56 -22.30
CA ALA A 276 -18.23 -15.20 -23.68
C ALA A 276 -19.19 -14.09 -24.12
N VAL A 277 -18.64 -12.97 -24.59
CA VAL A 277 -19.43 -11.92 -25.24
C VAL A 277 -20.01 -12.56 -26.50
N ARG A 278 -21.33 -12.57 -26.64
CA ARG A 278 -22.00 -13.01 -27.87
C ARG A 278 -21.98 -11.90 -28.90
#